data_AF-A0A6I9VHD0-F1
#
_entry.id   AF-A0A6I9VHD0-F1
#
_cell.length_a   1.000
_cell.length_b   1.000
_cell.length_c   1.000
_cell.angle_alpha   90.00
_cell.angle_beta   90.00
_cell.angle_gamma   90.00
#
_symmetry.space_group_name_H-M   'P 1'
#
loop_
_entity.id
_entity.type
_entity.pdbx_description
1 polymer ?
#
loop_
_entity_poly.entity_id
_entity_poly.type
_entity_poly.pdbx_seq_one_letter_code
_entity_poly.pdbx_strand_id
1 'polypeptide(L)'
;MTGVCIKYLAALLLVVGIVCINADDTENPETDADIFASRDRLLNSIYNEDFTLNVYVLKRSEELCNKISDDDLNTLAYKNKTSEASDESEALDTRETLLRKCVRRLMARFDLTGNHNDREDLLLLKYGFEDIGKDVYRKYEEFFEVILRRIDKYLKRLTPEQQSKQMAQNLKGWSSKIRDASTLAGKEMEFLSFMRFYLFKEGV
;
A
#
# COMPACT_ATOMS: atom_id res chain seq x y z
N MET A 1 13.42 -63.31 -24.34
CA MET A 1 12.24 -62.49 -23.96
C MET A 1 12.65 -61.03 -23.69
N THR A 2 13.22 -60.35 -24.68
CA THR A 2 13.72 -58.95 -24.54
C THR A 2 13.27 -58.04 -25.70
N GLY A 3 12.68 -58.60 -26.76
CA GLY A 3 12.20 -57.84 -27.93
C GLY A 3 10.73 -57.42 -27.89
N VAL A 4 9.95 -57.88 -26.90
CA VAL A 4 8.51 -57.56 -26.78
C VAL A 4 8.31 -56.27 -25.98
N CYS A 5 9.06 -56.06 -24.88
CA CYS A 5 8.94 -54.87 -24.04
C CYS A 5 9.28 -53.56 -24.76
N ILE A 6 10.23 -53.59 -25.71
CA ILE A 6 10.67 -52.39 -26.44
C ILE A 6 9.58 -51.87 -27.40
N LYS A 7 8.80 -52.77 -28.01
CA LYS A 7 7.72 -52.38 -28.95
C LYS A 7 6.54 -51.73 -28.24
N TYR A 8 6.20 -52.21 -27.05
CA TYR A 8 5.15 -51.59 -26.23
C TYR A 8 5.60 -50.26 -25.61
N LEU A 9 6.88 -50.13 -25.23
CA LEU A 9 7.44 -48.86 -24.76
C LEU A 9 7.41 -47.78 -25.87
N ALA A 10 7.79 -48.15 -27.10
CA ALA A 10 7.78 -47.24 -28.24
C ALA A 10 6.36 -46.80 -28.61
N ALA A 11 5.38 -47.71 -28.55
CA ALA A 11 3.97 -47.37 -28.77
C ALA A 11 3.41 -46.48 -27.64
N LEU A 12 3.78 -46.74 -26.38
CA LEU A 12 3.36 -45.91 -25.24
C LEU A 12 3.94 -44.50 -25.32
N LEU A 13 5.21 -44.35 -25.72
CA LEU A 13 5.86 -43.06 -25.93
C LEU A 13 5.27 -42.27 -27.11
N LEU A 14 4.84 -42.95 -28.17
CA LEU A 14 4.13 -42.31 -29.29
C LEU A 14 2.74 -41.82 -28.89
N VAL A 15 2.01 -42.56 -28.06
CA VAL A 15 0.69 -42.12 -27.55
C VAL A 15 0.84 -40.94 -26.59
N VAL A 16 1.87 -40.92 -25.73
CA VAL A 16 2.18 -39.76 -24.89
C VAL A 16 2.60 -38.55 -25.75
N GLY A 17 3.39 -38.77 -26.80
CA GLY A 17 3.77 -37.71 -27.74
C GLY A 17 2.58 -37.10 -28.48
N ILE A 18 1.60 -37.91 -28.90
CA ILE A 18 0.39 -37.42 -29.61
C ILE A 18 -0.59 -36.72 -28.66
N VAL A 19 -0.68 -37.14 -27.39
CA VAL A 19 -1.48 -36.42 -26.38
C VAL A 19 -0.83 -35.09 -25.99
N CYS A 20 0.50 -35.01 -25.96
CA CYS A 20 1.21 -33.75 -25.73
C CYS A 20 1.17 -32.78 -26.92
N ILE A 21 1.05 -33.26 -28.16
CA ILE A 21 0.90 -32.38 -29.34
C ILE A 21 -0.51 -31.81 -29.47
N ASN A 22 -1.53 -32.51 -28.94
CA ASN A 22 -2.92 -32.02 -28.94
C ASN A 22 -3.31 -31.24 -27.66
N ALA A 23 -2.37 -31.10 -26.72
CA ALA A 23 -2.42 -30.05 -25.70
C ALA A 23 -1.72 -28.79 -26.24
N ASP A 24 -2.03 -28.42 -27.48
CA ASP A 24 -1.75 -27.10 -28.02
C ASP A 24 -2.82 -26.15 -27.47
N ASP A 25 -2.85 -26.03 -26.13
CA ASP A 25 -3.17 -24.75 -25.53
C ASP A 25 -2.06 -23.84 -26.05
N THR A 26 -2.44 -23.02 -27.03
CA THR A 26 -1.62 -21.96 -27.60
C THR A 26 -1.47 -20.87 -26.53
N GLU A 27 -0.89 -21.21 -25.38
CA GLU A 27 -0.26 -20.27 -24.48
C GLU A 27 0.92 -19.71 -25.25
N ASN A 28 0.71 -18.57 -25.88
CA ASN A 28 1.79 -17.83 -26.51
C ASN A 28 2.63 -17.21 -25.37
N PRO A 29 3.81 -17.78 -25.05
CA PRO A 29 4.58 -17.43 -23.86
C PRO A 29 5.08 -15.98 -23.92
N GLU A 30 5.17 -15.41 -25.13
CA GLU A 30 5.55 -14.02 -25.37
C GLU A 30 4.48 -13.05 -24.85
N THR A 31 3.20 -13.37 -25.04
CA THR A 31 2.07 -12.58 -24.49
C THR A 31 1.97 -12.67 -22.98
N ASP A 32 2.22 -13.83 -22.37
CA ASP A 32 2.11 -13.96 -20.91
C ASP A 32 3.26 -13.25 -20.18
N ALA A 33 4.49 -13.33 -20.69
CA ALA A 33 5.63 -12.58 -20.14
C ALA A 33 5.41 -11.05 -20.17
N ASP A 34 4.88 -10.53 -21.29
CA ASP A 34 4.55 -9.12 -21.43
C ASP A 34 3.40 -8.68 -20.51
N ILE A 35 2.41 -9.55 -20.28
CA ILE A 35 1.33 -9.30 -19.32
C ILE A 35 1.90 -9.22 -17.90
N PHE A 36 2.76 -10.15 -17.49
CA PHE A 36 3.41 -10.12 -16.18
C PHE A 36 4.24 -8.86 -15.99
N ALA A 37 5.08 -8.51 -16.97
CA ALA A 37 5.87 -7.27 -16.93
C ALA A 37 4.99 -6.01 -16.85
N SER A 38 3.86 -5.99 -17.57
CA SER A 38 2.93 -4.86 -17.54
C SER A 38 2.19 -4.73 -16.20
N ARG A 39 1.85 -5.87 -15.56
CA ARG A 39 1.30 -5.92 -14.20
C ARG A 39 2.29 -5.36 -13.20
N ASP A 40 3.53 -5.86 -13.22
CA ASP A 40 4.53 -5.48 -12.22
C ASP A 40 4.85 -3.99 -12.33
N ARG A 41 4.85 -3.44 -13.55
CA ARG A 41 4.93 -1.98 -13.76
C ARG A 41 3.76 -1.21 -13.13
N LEU A 42 2.52 -1.72 -13.23
CA LEU A 42 1.36 -1.09 -12.57
C LEU A 42 1.53 -1.11 -11.05
N LEU A 43 1.84 -2.28 -10.48
CA LEU A 43 1.96 -2.45 -9.03
C LEU A 43 3.10 -1.58 -8.48
N ASN A 44 4.30 -1.63 -9.10
CA ASN A 44 5.43 -0.77 -8.74
C ASN A 44 5.09 0.72 -8.84
N SER A 45 4.30 1.12 -9.84
CA SER A 45 3.83 2.49 -9.95
C SER A 45 2.89 2.88 -8.80
N ILE A 46 2.03 1.97 -8.32
CA ILE A 46 1.16 2.22 -7.16
C ILE A 46 1.99 2.28 -5.88
N TYR A 47 2.92 1.34 -5.65
CA TYR A 47 3.85 1.36 -4.52
C TYR A 47 4.64 2.67 -4.45
N ASN A 48 5.13 3.15 -5.59
CA ASN A 48 5.87 4.41 -5.63
C ASN A 48 4.99 5.63 -5.29
N GLU A 49 3.71 5.60 -5.65
CA GLU A 49 2.78 6.67 -5.28
C GLU A 49 2.49 6.68 -3.78
N ASP A 50 2.30 5.50 -3.19
CA ASP A 50 2.12 5.32 -1.75
C ASP A 50 3.37 5.77 -0.98
N PHE A 51 4.56 5.39 -1.43
CA PHE A 51 5.82 5.89 -0.88
C PHE A 51 5.90 7.43 -0.95
N THR A 52 5.52 8.02 -2.09
CA THR A 52 5.53 9.47 -2.28
C THR A 52 4.57 10.18 -1.32
N LEU A 53 3.39 9.62 -1.10
CA LEU A 53 2.42 10.11 -0.12
C LEU A 53 2.99 10.05 1.30
N ASN A 54 3.57 8.92 1.70
CA ASN A 54 4.19 8.76 3.02
C ASN A 54 5.33 9.77 3.26
N VAL A 55 6.19 10.00 2.26
CA VAL A 55 7.24 11.02 2.33
C VAL A 55 6.65 12.43 2.47
N TYR A 56 5.56 12.73 1.76
CA TYR A 56 4.87 14.01 1.89
C TYR A 56 4.31 14.22 3.30
N VAL A 57 3.62 13.22 3.86
CA VAL A 57 3.07 13.26 5.23
C VAL A 57 4.18 13.44 6.26
N LEU A 58 5.30 12.71 6.12
CA LEU A 58 6.47 12.86 6.97
C LEU A 58 7.00 14.31 6.93
N LYS A 59 7.23 14.84 5.73
CA LYS A 59 7.74 16.20 5.55
C LYS A 59 6.82 17.25 6.19
N ARG A 60 5.51 17.13 5.98
CA ARG A 60 4.52 18.03 6.59
C ARG A 60 4.50 17.93 8.12
N SER A 61 4.69 16.72 8.65
CA SER A 61 4.81 16.49 10.10
C SER A 61 6.07 17.14 10.67
N GLU A 62 7.21 17.01 9.97
CA GLU A 62 8.47 17.67 10.36
C GLU A 62 8.36 19.20 10.30
N GLU A 63 7.75 19.75 9.26
CA GLU A 63 7.50 21.19 9.12
C GLU A 63 6.67 21.75 10.29
N LEU A 64 5.68 21.00 10.77
CA LEU A 64 4.89 21.40 11.94
C LEU A 64 5.71 21.29 13.23
N CYS A 65 6.31 20.13 13.49
CA CYS A 65 7.06 19.88 14.73
C CYS A 65 8.24 20.85 14.92
N ASN A 66 8.90 21.26 13.83
CA ASN A 66 10.00 22.22 13.90
C ASN A 66 9.58 23.62 14.34
N LYS A 67 8.29 23.98 14.19
CA LYS A 67 7.74 25.26 14.65
C LYS A 67 7.43 25.27 16.15
N ILE A 68 7.33 24.10 16.77
CA ILE A 68 6.93 23.96 18.17
C ILE A 68 8.12 24.33 19.07
N SER A 69 7.85 25.13 20.11
CA SER A 69 8.85 25.49 21.12
C SER A 69 9.31 24.26 21.91
N ASP A 70 10.51 24.31 22.49
CA ASP A 70 11.02 23.20 23.32
C ASP A 70 10.07 22.88 24.50
N ASP A 71 9.49 23.90 25.13
CA ASP A 71 8.54 23.73 26.24
C ASP A 71 7.26 23.01 25.80
N ASP A 72 6.70 23.39 24.64
CA ASP A 72 5.48 22.77 24.11
C ASP A 72 5.79 21.36 23.57
N LEU A 73 6.98 21.12 23.01
CA LEU A 73 7.46 19.79 22.62
C LEU A 73 7.58 18.86 23.83
N ASN A 74 8.17 19.33 24.93
CA ASN A 74 8.22 18.60 26.19
C ASN A 74 6.80 18.29 26.70
N THR A 75 5.91 19.28 26.66
CA THR A 75 4.51 19.08 27.05
C THR A 75 3.82 18.01 26.20
N LEU A 76 4.03 18.01 24.88
CA LEU A 76 3.52 16.98 23.97
C LEU A 76 4.13 15.60 24.24
N ALA A 77 5.38 15.51 24.68
CA ALA A 77 6.06 14.25 24.95
C ALA A 77 5.57 13.57 26.25
N TYR A 78 5.23 14.32 27.28
CA TYR A 78 4.99 13.78 28.64
C TYR A 78 3.54 13.86 29.13
N LYS A 79 2.60 14.43 28.37
CA LYS A 79 1.20 14.67 28.81
C LYS A 79 0.37 13.44 29.23
N ASN A 80 0.87 12.22 29.05
CA ASN A 80 0.21 10.98 29.48
C ASN A 80 0.83 10.33 30.72
N LYS A 81 1.86 10.93 31.35
CA LYS A 81 2.34 10.47 32.65
C LYS A 81 1.39 11.01 33.72
N THR A 82 0.40 10.22 34.10
CA THR A 82 -0.24 10.35 35.42
C THR A 82 0.88 10.35 36.47
N SER A 83 0.78 11.28 37.41
CA SER A 83 1.76 11.62 38.44
C SER A 83 1.98 10.54 39.51
N GLU A 84 2.01 9.26 39.13
CA GLU A 84 2.26 8.17 40.06
C GLU A 84 3.27 7.19 39.44
N ALA A 85 4.44 7.16 40.09
CA ALA A 85 5.56 6.22 39.93
C ALA A 85 6.35 6.29 38.61
N SER A 86 7.41 7.10 38.60
CA SER A 86 8.72 6.61 38.15
C SER A 86 9.83 7.48 38.71
N ASP A 87 10.42 7.03 39.84
CA ASP A 87 11.84 7.24 40.10
C ASP A 87 12.62 6.59 38.96
N GLU A 88 13.02 7.37 37.97
CA GLU A 88 14.01 6.98 36.96
C GLU A 88 14.51 8.27 36.30
N SER A 89 15.69 8.72 36.76
CA SER A 89 16.61 9.65 36.10
C SER A 89 16.05 10.29 34.82
N GLU A 90 15.42 11.46 34.95
CA GLU A 90 15.05 12.30 33.80
C GLU A 90 16.34 12.80 33.13
N ALA A 91 16.91 11.97 32.26
CA ALA A 91 17.71 12.51 31.17
C ALA A 91 16.76 13.40 30.37
N LEU A 92 16.94 14.72 30.50
CA LEU A 92 16.25 15.70 29.66
C LEU A 92 16.34 15.22 28.22
N ASP A 93 15.20 14.88 27.61
CA ASP A 93 15.15 14.48 26.22
C ASP A 93 15.81 15.60 25.40
N THR A 94 16.75 15.24 24.52
CA THR A 94 17.31 16.21 23.59
C THR A 94 16.20 16.74 22.67
N ARG A 95 16.34 17.98 22.19
CA ARG A 95 15.40 18.55 21.20
C ARG A 95 15.17 17.61 20.01
N GLU A 96 16.21 16.93 19.54
CA GLU A 96 16.10 15.93 18.47
C GLU A 96 15.16 14.77 18.84
N THR A 97 15.26 14.26 20.06
CA THR A 97 14.40 13.18 20.56
C THR A 97 12.95 13.64 20.66
N LEU A 98 12.73 14.86 21.17
CA LEU A 98 11.40 15.46 21.25
C LEU A 98 10.77 15.66 19.88
N LEU A 99 11.54 16.16 18.90
CA LEU A 99 11.08 16.31 17.51
C LEU A 99 10.69 14.96 16.91
N ARG A 100 11.50 13.91 17.10
CA ARG A 100 11.19 12.56 16.60
C ARG A 100 9.90 12.01 17.20
N LYS A 101 9.66 12.22 18.50
CA LYS A 101 8.41 11.83 19.17
C LYS A 101 7.22 12.63 18.61
N CYS A 102 7.39 13.93 18.41
CA CYS A 102 6.38 14.80 17.82
C CYS A 102 6.00 14.33 16.40
N VAL A 103 7.00 14.10 15.54
CA VAL A 103 6.78 13.67 14.15
C VAL A 103 6.03 12.34 14.10
N ARG A 104 6.45 11.36 14.90
CA ARG A 104 5.75 10.07 15.00
C ARG A 104 4.29 10.25 15.41
N ARG A 105 4.02 11.13 16.40
CA ARG A 105 2.66 11.43 16.84
C ARG A 105 1.85 12.05 15.71
N LEU A 106 2.39 13.05 15.01
CA LEU A 106 1.70 13.68 13.89
C LEU A 106 1.43 12.72 12.73
N MET A 107 2.39 11.88 12.37
CA MET A 107 2.18 10.84 11.36
C MET A 107 1.04 9.91 11.76
N ALA A 108 0.99 9.50 13.03
CA ALA A 108 -0.14 8.72 13.54
C ALA A 108 -1.45 9.51 13.44
N ARG A 109 -1.48 10.82 13.71
CA ARG A 109 -2.70 11.65 13.56
C ARG A 109 -3.16 11.81 12.11
N PHE A 110 -2.24 11.77 11.16
CA PHE A 110 -2.58 11.80 9.74
C PHE A 110 -2.95 10.43 9.17
N ASP A 111 -2.77 9.34 9.94
CA ASP A 111 -3.32 8.03 9.59
C ASP A 111 -4.85 8.10 9.59
N LEU A 112 -5.44 8.03 8.41
CA LEU A 112 -6.88 8.11 8.20
C LEU A 112 -7.64 6.95 8.85
N THR A 113 -6.96 5.84 9.15
CA THR A 113 -7.56 4.64 9.76
C THR A 113 -7.35 4.58 11.27
N GLY A 114 -6.53 5.49 11.82
CA GLY A 114 -6.26 5.58 13.24
C GLY A 114 -7.44 6.11 14.05
N ASN A 115 -7.55 5.64 15.29
CA ASN A 115 -8.49 6.20 16.26
C ASN A 115 -7.81 7.35 17.01
N HIS A 116 -8.22 8.60 16.73
CA HIS A 116 -7.60 9.79 17.30
C HIS A 116 -8.45 10.38 18.42
N ASN A 117 -7.80 10.79 19.50
CA ASN A 117 -8.46 11.51 20.59
C ASN A 117 -8.27 13.02 20.42
N ASP A 118 -9.34 13.74 20.08
CA ASP A 118 -9.36 15.18 19.76
C ASP A 118 -8.80 16.09 20.88
N ARG A 119 -8.77 15.63 22.15
CA ARG A 119 -8.25 16.43 23.28
C ARG A 119 -6.76 16.78 23.17
N GLU A 120 -6.01 16.09 22.35
CA GLU A 120 -4.57 16.30 22.16
C GLU A 120 -4.27 17.44 21.17
N ASP A 121 -5.28 17.97 20.47
CA ASP A 121 -5.10 18.87 19.34
C ASP A 121 -4.93 20.34 19.73
N LEU A 122 -5.29 20.78 20.94
CA LEU A 122 -5.23 22.22 21.28
C LEU A 122 -3.83 22.83 21.11
N LEU A 123 -2.78 22.11 21.49
CA LEU A 123 -1.40 22.58 21.27
C LEU A 123 -0.99 22.50 19.80
N LEU A 124 -1.41 21.46 19.07
CA LEU A 124 -1.11 21.33 17.65
C LEU A 124 -1.83 22.39 16.81
N LEU A 125 -3.08 22.72 17.17
CA LEU A 125 -3.89 23.78 16.55
C LEU A 125 -3.21 25.14 16.69
N LYS A 126 -2.59 25.46 17.84
CA LYS A 126 -1.79 26.68 18.04
C LYS A 126 -0.68 26.83 16.99
N TYR A 127 -0.13 25.73 16.49
CA TYR A 127 0.96 25.72 15.52
C TYR A 127 0.52 25.50 14.06
N GLY A 128 -0.79 25.50 13.79
CA GLY A 128 -1.34 25.38 12.43
C GLY A 128 -1.57 23.95 11.96
N PHE A 129 -1.85 23.02 12.87
CA PHE A 129 -2.18 21.64 12.53
C PHE A 129 -3.34 21.50 11.54
N GLU A 130 -4.38 22.31 11.68
CA GLU A 130 -5.56 22.23 10.82
C GLU A 130 -5.22 22.54 9.35
N ASP A 131 -4.41 23.56 9.10
CA ASP A 131 -4.01 23.95 7.74
C ASP A 131 -3.12 22.88 7.10
N ILE A 132 -2.20 22.31 7.87
CA ILE A 132 -1.36 21.20 7.41
C ILE A 132 -2.22 19.95 7.17
N GLY A 133 -3.19 19.68 8.04
CA GLY A 133 -4.13 18.57 7.88
C GLY A 133 -4.94 18.68 6.59
N LYS A 134 -5.46 19.86 6.25
CA LYS A 134 -6.15 20.11 4.97
C LYS A 134 -5.25 19.79 3.77
N ASP A 135 -3.99 20.22 3.82
CA ASP A 135 -3.00 19.94 2.78
C ASP A 135 -2.72 18.43 2.65
N VAL A 136 -2.57 17.73 3.77
CA VAL A 136 -2.35 16.28 3.81
C VAL A 136 -3.58 15.52 3.28
N TYR A 137 -4.78 15.86 3.70
CA TYR A 137 -6.01 15.19 3.25
C TYR A 137 -6.27 15.42 1.75
N ARG A 138 -6.01 16.63 1.24
CA ARG A 138 -6.01 16.87 -0.21
C ARG A 138 -5.00 15.99 -0.93
N LYS A 139 -3.82 15.76 -0.33
CA LYS A 139 -2.82 14.86 -0.92
C LYS A 139 -3.29 13.40 -0.97
N TYR A 140 -4.03 12.93 0.05
CA TYR A 140 -4.69 11.63 0.00
C TYR A 140 -5.74 11.55 -1.12
N GLU A 141 -6.55 12.59 -1.32
CA GLU A 141 -7.51 12.65 -2.43
C GLU A 141 -6.82 12.51 -3.79
N GLU A 142 -5.78 13.33 -4.04
CA GLU A 142 -4.97 13.26 -5.25
C GLU A 142 -4.36 11.86 -5.46
N PHE A 143 -3.85 11.27 -4.39
CA PHE A 143 -3.30 9.92 -4.39
C PHE A 143 -4.31 8.90 -4.91
N PHE A 144 -5.54 8.89 -4.35
CA PHE A 144 -6.57 7.95 -4.77
C PHE A 144 -6.99 8.16 -6.23
N GLU A 145 -7.10 9.41 -6.68
CA GLU A 145 -7.39 9.71 -8.09
C GLU A 145 -6.31 9.18 -9.03
N VAL A 146 -5.04 9.34 -8.65
CA VAL A 146 -3.90 8.87 -9.45
C VAL A 146 -3.90 7.35 -9.57
N ILE A 147 -4.05 6.62 -8.46
CA ILE A 147 -4.03 5.15 -8.50
C ILE A 147 -5.23 4.60 -9.27
N LEU A 148 -6.43 5.16 -9.07
CA LEU A 148 -7.65 4.73 -9.77
C LEU A 148 -7.51 4.92 -11.27
N ARG A 149 -6.97 6.06 -11.70
CA ARG A 149 -6.70 6.34 -13.11
C ARG A 149 -5.66 5.39 -13.70
N ARG A 150 -4.62 5.02 -12.94
CA ARG A 150 -3.59 4.06 -13.38
C ARG A 150 -4.17 2.66 -13.57
N ILE A 151 -4.99 2.21 -12.63
CA ILE A 151 -5.69 0.92 -12.72
C ILE A 151 -6.65 0.91 -13.91
N ASP A 152 -7.47 1.94 -14.08
CA ASP A 152 -8.41 2.04 -15.22
C ASP A 152 -7.67 2.03 -16.57
N LYS A 153 -6.57 2.79 -16.69
CA LYS A 153 -5.73 2.81 -17.90
C LYS A 153 -5.10 1.45 -18.20
N TYR A 154 -4.68 0.71 -17.17
CA TYR A 154 -4.19 -0.66 -17.34
C TYR A 154 -5.29 -1.59 -17.84
N LEU A 155 -6.44 -1.60 -17.17
CA LEU A 155 -7.57 -2.48 -17.52
C LEU A 155 -8.09 -2.24 -18.94
N LYS A 156 -8.13 -0.99 -19.41
CA LYS A 156 -8.55 -0.63 -20.77
C LYS A 156 -7.63 -1.15 -21.88
N ARG A 157 -6.39 -1.51 -21.55
CA ARG A 157 -5.41 -2.04 -22.51
C ARG A 157 -5.48 -3.56 -22.63
N LEU A 158 -6.18 -4.22 -21.72
CA LEU A 158 -6.32 -5.67 -21.73
C LEU A 158 -7.33 -6.12 -22.78
N THR A 159 -7.03 -7.23 -23.46
CA THR A 159 -7.99 -7.91 -24.35
C THR A 159 -9.18 -8.46 -23.56
N PRO A 160 -10.31 -8.80 -24.21
CA PRO A 160 -11.45 -9.41 -23.53
C PRO A 160 -11.08 -10.67 -22.71
N GLU A 161 -10.21 -11.53 -23.25
CA GLU A 161 -9.70 -12.73 -22.59
C GLU A 161 -8.85 -12.38 -21.37
N GLN A 162 -8.00 -11.37 -21.47
CA GLN A 162 -7.20 -10.90 -20.33
C GLN A 162 -8.07 -10.24 -19.25
N GLN A 163 -9.16 -9.57 -19.65
CA GLN A 163 -10.10 -8.95 -18.72
C GLN A 163 -10.96 -9.97 -17.96
N SER A 164 -11.12 -11.19 -18.47
CA SER A 164 -11.82 -12.27 -17.76
C SER A 164 -10.91 -12.96 -16.73
N LYS A 165 -9.58 -12.84 -16.84
CA LYS A 165 -8.62 -13.39 -15.87
C LYS A 165 -8.86 -12.79 -14.46
N GLN A 166 -8.66 -13.63 -13.43
CA GLN A 166 -8.91 -13.29 -12.02
C GLN A 166 -8.21 -11.99 -11.58
N MET A 167 -7.00 -11.74 -12.08
CA MET A 167 -6.25 -10.53 -11.76
C MET A 167 -7.00 -9.26 -12.17
N ALA A 168 -7.49 -9.20 -13.41
CA ALA A 168 -8.22 -8.04 -13.93
C ALA A 168 -9.55 -7.85 -13.17
N GLN A 169 -10.23 -8.95 -12.82
CA GLN A 169 -11.43 -8.93 -11.99
C GLN A 169 -11.14 -8.38 -10.58
N ASN A 170 -10.03 -8.78 -9.96
CA ASN A 170 -9.61 -8.24 -8.66
C ASN A 170 -9.31 -6.74 -8.75
N LEU A 171 -8.57 -6.28 -9.76
CA LEU A 171 -8.29 -4.85 -9.97
C LEU A 171 -9.58 -4.04 -10.18
N LYS A 172 -10.54 -4.56 -10.96
CA LYS A 172 -11.87 -3.96 -11.12
C LYS A 172 -12.60 -3.86 -9.77
N GLY A 173 -12.64 -4.96 -9.02
CA GLY A 173 -13.28 -5.00 -7.70
C GLY A 173 -12.69 -3.98 -6.73
N TRP A 174 -11.37 -3.97 -6.56
CA TRP A 174 -10.68 -3.04 -5.66
C TRP A 174 -10.83 -1.59 -6.08
N SER A 175 -10.67 -1.29 -7.38
CA SER A 175 -10.86 0.08 -7.88
C SER A 175 -12.29 0.57 -7.73
N SER A 176 -13.31 -0.31 -7.78
CA SER A 176 -14.69 0.05 -7.43
C SER A 176 -14.81 0.38 -5.95
N LYS A 177 -14.35 -0.51 -5.06
CA LYS A 177 -14.45 -0.28 -3.61
C LYS A 177 -13.77 1.00 -3.15
N ILE A 178 -12.56 1.29 -3.64
CA ILE A 178 -11.87 2.54 -3.35
C ILE A 178 -12.66 3.73 -3.91
N ARG A 179 -13.22 3.63 -5.11
CA ARG A 179 -14.02 4.72 -5.70
C ARG A 179 -15.29 5.00 -4.92
N ASP A 180 -16.00 3.95 -4.55
CA ASP A 180 -17.33 3.98 -3.96
C ASP A 180 -17.32 4.26 -2.44
N ALA A 181 -16.16 4.13 -1.79
CA ALA A 181 -16.00 4.53 -0.40
C ALA A 181 -16.30 6.02 -0.20
N SER A 182 -17.18 6.31 0.77
CA SER A 182 -17.73 7.64 1.04
C SER A 182 -16.82 8.57 1.83
N THR A 183 -15.75 8.05 2.44
CA THR A 183 -14.79 8.80 3.24
C THR A 183 -13.36 8.45 2.84
N LEU A 184 -12.42 9.38 3.05
CA LEU A 184 -10.99 9.13 2.82
C LEU A 184 -10.46 7.94 3.64
N ALA A 185 -10.89 7.83 4.89
CA ALA A 185 -10.60 6.66 5.73
C ALA A 185 -11.10 5.35 5.11
N GLY A 186 -12.31 5.35 4.54
CA GLY A 186 -12.85 4.22 3.81
C GLY A 186 -12.00 3.85 2.59
N LYS A 187 -11.58 4.86 1.81
CA LYS A 187 -10.69 4.67 0.65
C LYS A 187 -9.35 4.05 1.07
N GLU A 188 -8.77 4.55 2.15
CA GLU A 188 -7.50 4.06 2.69
C GLU A 188 -7.60 2.61 3.16
N MET A 189 -8.67 2.23 3.87
CA MET A 189 -8.87 0.84 4.30
C MET A 189 -8.95 -0.13 3.11
N GLU A 190 -9.68 0.24 2.06
CA GLU A 190 -9.78 -0.58 0.84
C GLU A 190 -8.44 -0.66 0.10
N PHE A 191 -7.70 0.45 0.04
CA PHE A 191 -6.36 0.50 -0.53
C PHE A 191 -5.36 -0.39 0.24
N LEU A 192 -5.31 -0.30 1.57
CA LEU A 192 -4.44 -1.14 2.39
C LEU A 192 -4.74 -2.63 2.21
N SER A 193 -6.02 -2.98 2.06
CA SER A 193 -6.44 -4.36 1.79
C SER A 193 -5.99 -4.83 0.40
N PHE A 194 -6.10 -3.98 -0.62
CA PHE A 194 -5.52 -4.18 -1.95
C PHE A 194 -4.00 -4.41 -1.89
N MET A 195 -3.25 -3.55 -1.19
CA MET A 195 -1.79 -3.65 -1.10
C MET A 195 -1.36 -4.93 -0.39
N ARG A 196 -2.02 -5.28 0.73
CA ARG A 196 -1.77 -6.54 1.43
C ARG A 196 -1.97 -7.74 0.50
N PHE A 197 -3.05 -7.74 -0.28
CA PHE A 197 -3.32 -8.83 -1.21
C PHE A 197 -2.16 -9.04 -2.21
N TYR A 198 -1.63 -7.97 -2.80
CA TYR A 198 -0.56 -8.08 -3.79
C TYR A 198 0.84 -8.29 -3.17
N LEU A 199 1.12 -7.71 -2.00
CA LEU A 199 2.37 -7.96 -1.26
C LEU A 199 2.48 -9.42 -0.79
N PHE A 200 1.39 -10.02 -0.33
CA PHE A 200 1.41 -11.37 0.23
C PHE A 200 1.10 -12.47 -0.80
N LYS A 201 0.52 -12.17 -1.96
CA LYS A 201 0.35 -13.14 -3.05
C LYS A 201 1.61 -13.36 -3.89
N GLU A 202 2.60 -12.48 -3.83
CA GLU A 202 3.92 -12.75 -4.41
C GLU A 202 4.81 -13.63 -3.51
N GLY A 203 4.31 -14.01 -2.31
CA GLY A 203 5.02 -14.83 -1.32
C GLY A 203 4.50 -16.27 -1.15
N VAL A 204 3.62 -16.77 -2.03
CA VAL A 204 3.15 -18.17 -2.04
C VAL A 204 3.28 -18.78 -3.43
#